data_AF-A0A524F2W0-F1
#
_entry.id   AF-A0A524F2W0-F1
#
_cell.length_a   1.000
_cell.length_b   1.000
_cell.length_c   1.000
_cell.angle_alpha   90.00
_cell.angle_beta   90.00
_cell.angle_gamma   90.00
#
_symmetry.space_group_name_H-M   'P 1'
#
loop_
_entity.id
_entity.type
_entity.pdbx_description
1 polymer ?
#
loop_
_entity_poly.entity_id
_entity_poly.type
_entity_poly.pdbx_seq_one_letter_code
_entity_poly.pdbx_strand_id
1 'polypeptide(L)'
;MNDVDPSKNTISQLDDLGFQILDLFDQIETQDAKKFEESYCYNVGTYGKLLRALLDQYHAESRNIEDKKRIKPQILFYRELQQYLVFFVRFTSAMYQKDHPYLKEVRDLIEKKDYFIRTKFKQKAIQESMLFESDFREKLEKTLSRRKLSNGN
;
A
#
# COMPACT_ATOMS: atom_id res chain seq x y z
N MET A 1 29.95 9.26 -2.25
CA MET A 1 28.62 9.87 -2.45
C MET A 1 27.67 9.14 -1.52
N ASN A 2 26.93 9.85 -0.66
CA ASN A 2 25.89 9.22 0.14
C ASN A 2 24.77 8.82 -0.81
N ASP A 3 24.64 7.53 -1.14
CA ASP A 3 23.48 6.99 -1.86
C ASP A 3 22.24 7.23 -1.01
N VAL A 4 21.55 8.34 -1.27
CA VAL A 4 20.25 8.61 -0.69
C VAL A 4 19.29 7.64 -1.33
N ASP A 5 18.93 6.60 -0.60
CA ASP A 5 17.90 5.63 -0.99
C ASP A 5 16.64 6.38 -1.46
N PRO A 6 16.31 6.35 -2.77
CA PRO A 6 15.23 7.16 -3.34
C PRO A 6 13.86 6.80 -2.76
N SER A 7 13.73 5.59 -2.22
CA SER A 7 12.49 5.17 -1.56
C SER A 7 12.25 5.86 -0.24
N LYS A 8 13.29 6.33 0.47
CA LYS A 8 13.10 7.04 1.75
C LYS A 8 12.27 8.31 1.58
N ASN A 9 12.50 9.05 0.50
CA ASN A 9 11.73 10.25 0.21
C ASN A 9 10.27 9.90 -0.10
N THR A 10 10.03 8.92 -0.97
CA THR A 10 8.66 8.49 -1.33
C THR A 10 7.89 7.91 -0.14
N ILE A 11 8.57 7.16 0.74
CA ILE A 11 8.02 6.63 2.00
C ILE A 11 7.62 7.78 2.92
N SER A 12 8.49 8.78 3.11
CA SER A 12 8.17 9.97 3.91
C SER A 12 6.93 10.69 3.38
N GLN A 13 6.85 10.89 2.05
CA GLN A 13 5.68 11.51 1.43
C GLN A 13 4.39 10.70 1.60
N LEU A 14 4.48 9.36 1.56
CA LEU A 14 3.35 8.47 1.84
C LEU A 14 2.90 8.58 3.31
N ASP A 15 3.86 8.72 4.23
CA ASP A 15 3.57 8.90 5.66
C ASP A 15 2.86 10.23 5.92
N ASP A 16 3.41 11.33 5.40
CA ASP A 16 2.83 12.67 5.54
C ASP A 16 1.40 12.71 5.00
N LEU A 17 1.19 12.08 3.85
CA LEU A 17 -0.13 11.99 3.23
C LEU A 17 -1.10 11.10 4.02
N GLY A 18 -0.61 10.04 4.66
CA GLY A 18 -1.38 9.24 5.62
C GLY A 18 -1.91 10.12 6.75
N PHE A 19 -1.06 10.92 7.39
CA PHE A 19 -1.49 11.83 8.45
C PHE A 19 -2.46 12.91 7.96
N GLN A 20 -2.23 13.49 6.79
CA GLN A 20 -3.19 14.43 6.18
C GLN A 20 -4.57 13.80 5.96
N ILE A 21 -4.64 12.51 5.62
CA ILE A 21 -5.91 11.79 5.48
C ILE A 21 -6.59 11.59 6.86
N LEU A 22 -5.83 11.33 7.92
CA LEU A 22 -6.41 11.28 9.27
C LEU A 22 -6.98 12.63 9.69
N ASP A 23 -6.26 13.72 9.42
CA ASP A 23 -6.74 15.08 9.72
C ASP A 23 -8.06 15.38 8.99
N LEU A 24 -8.21 14.90 7.75
CA LEU A 24 -9.48 14.99 7.03
C LEU A 24 -10.58 14.22 7.75
N PHE A 25 -10.33 12.97 8.19
CA PHE A 25 -11.33 12.18 8.91
C PHE A 25 -11.81 12.87 10.19
N ASP A 26 -10.92 13.57 10.90
CA ASP A 26 -11.29 14.33 12.11
C ASP A 26 -12.12 15.59 11.80
N GLN A 27 -12.16 16.04 10.55
CA GLN A 27 -12.89 17.23 10.09
C GLN A 27 -14.26 16.92 9.46
N ILE A 28 -14.62 15.64 9.31
CA ILE A 28 -15.82 15.16 8.57
C ILE A 28 -17.12 15.89 8.93
N GLU A 29 -17.33 16.23 10.20
CA GLU A 29 -18.57 16.87 10.65
C GLU A 29 -18.57 18.40 10.54
N THR A 30 -17.40 19.00 10.39
CA THR A 30 -17.20 20.45 10.44
C THR A 30 -17.01 21.07 9.06
N GLN A 31 -16.58 20.27 8.09
CA GLN A 31 -16.31 20.70 6.74
C GLN A 31 -17.54 20.53 5.84
N ASP A 32 -17.65 21.39 4.83
CA ASP A 32 -18.59 21.18 3.73
C ASP A 32 -18.34 19.82 3.06
N ALA A 33 -19.38 18.98 2.96
CA ALA A 33 -19.28 17.59 2.51
C ALA A 33 -18.63 17.46 1.12
N LYS A 34 -18.97 18.36 0.19
CA LYS A 34 -18.40 18.33 -1.17
C LYS A 34 -16.91 18.68 -1.15
N LYS A 35 -16.51 19.73 -0.43
CA LYS A 35 -15.09 20.10 -0.28
C LYS A 35 -14.28 19.02 0.42
N PHE A 36 -14.87 18.37 1.42
CA PHE A 36 -14.27 17.24 2.11
C PHE A 36 -14.02 16.09 1.12
N GLU A 37 -15.02 15.66 0.36
CA GLU A 37 -14.89 14.57 -0.61
C GLU A 37 -13.86 14.87 -1.71
N GLU A 38 -13.84 16.09 -2.24
CA GLU A 38 -12.85 16.54 -3.23
C GLU A 38 -11.42 16.45 -2.66
N SER A 39 -11.22 16.92 -1.43
CA SER A 39 -9.93 16.89 -0.74
C SER A 39 -9.48 15.45 -0.45
N TYR A 40 -10.40 14.62 0.03
CA TYR A 40 -10.15 13.21 0.29
C TYR A 40 -9.77 12.46 -1.00
N CYS A 41 -10.55 12.62 -2.06
CA CYS A 41 -10.28 11.96 -3.34
C CYS A 41 -8.94 12.42 -3.95
N TYR A 42 -8.61 13.71 -3.82
CA TYR A 42 -7.31 14.24 -4.24
C TYR A 42 -6.15 13.57 -3.47
N ASN A 43 -6.26 13.47 -2.14
CA ASN A 43 -5.24 12.84 -1.30
C ASN A 43 -5.09 11.35 -1.62
N VAL A 44 -6.19 10.62 -1.78
CA VAL A 44 -6.15 9.19 -2.17
C VAL A 44 -5.55 9.01 -3.57
N GLY A 45 -5.86 9.89 -4.51
CA GLY A 45 -5.27 9.89 -5.85
C GLY A 45 -3.76 10.13 -5.81
N THR A 46 -3.31 11.10 -5.01
CA THR A 46 -1.88 11.39 -4.79
C THR A 46 -1.16 10.22 -4.13
N TYR A 47 -1.80 9.59 -3.14
CA TYR A 47 -1.30 8.41 -2.46
C TYR A 47 -1.06 7.27 -3.44
N GLY A 48 -2.03 7.02 -4.35
CA GLY A 48 -1.88 6.00 -5.40
C GLY A 48 -0.70 6.26 -6.34
N LYS A 49 -0.43 7.53 -6.69
CA LYS A 49 0.73 7.90 -7.52
C LYS A 49 2.05 7.65 -6.79
N LEU A 50 2.14 8.03 -5.52
CA LEU A 50 3.34 7.81 -4.70
C LEU A 50 3.61 6.32 -4.48
N LEU A 51 2.57 5.52 -4.21
CA LEU A 51 2.71 4.08 -4.07
C LEU A 51 3.18 3.43 -5.38
N ARG A 52 2.70 3.91 -6.53
CA ARG A 52 3.22 3.47 -7.83
C ARG A 52 4.70 3.81 -8.00
N ALA A 53 5.10 5.04 -7.66
CA ALA A 53 6.51 5.43 -7.72
C ALA A 53 7.39 4.56 -6.80
N LEU A 54 6.92 4.22 -5.59
CA LEU A 54 7.62 3.31 -4.68
C LEU A 54 7.76 1.90 -5.28
N LEU A 55 6.73 1.40 -5.96
CA LEU A 55 6.78 0.11 -6.66
C LEU A 55 7.78 0.14 -7.81
N ASP A 56 7.80 1.20 -8.61
CA ASP A 56 8.76 1.35 -9.71
C ASP A 56 10.20 1.39 -9.18
N GLN A 57 10.45 2.11 -8.08
CA GLN A 57 11.75 2.12 -7.40
C GLN A 57 12.13 0.77 -6.81
N TYR A 58 11.15 0.00 -6.32
CA TYR A 58 11.36 -1.36 -5.81
C TYR A 58 11.73 -2.34 -6.92
N HIS A 59 11.14 -2.19 -8.11
CA HIS A 59 11.40 -3.05 -9.26
C HIS A 59 12.59 -2.60 -10.13
N ALA A 60 13.21 -1.45 -9.84
CA ALA A 60 14.38 -0.96 -10.54
C ALA A 60 15.49 -2.04 -10.63
N GLU A 61 16.11 -2.16 -11.80
CA GLU A 61 17.15 -3.17 -12.07
C GLU A 61 18.39 -2.97 -11.19
N SER A 62 18.74 -1.73 -10.88
CA SER A 62 19.84 -1.37 -10.00
C SER A 62 19.60 -1.71 -8.52
N ARG A 63 18.38 -2.14 -8.15
CA ARG A 63 18.00 -2.40 -6.77
C ARG A 63 18.45 -3.80 -6.33
N ASN A 64 19.33 -3.86 -5.33
CA ASN A 64 19.81 -5.12 -4.77
C ASN A 64 18.71 -5.85 -3.95
N ILE A 65 18.93 -7.14 -3.68
CA ILE A 65 17.98 -8.02 -3.00
C ILE A 65 17.74 -7.61 -1.54
N GLU A 66 18.77 -7.15 -0.83
CA GLU A 66 18.63 -6.77 0.59
C GLU A 66 17.78 -5.52 0.77
N ASP A 67 17.90 -4.55 -0.13
CA ASP A 67 17.00 -3.39 -0.19
C ASP A 67 15.56 -3.80 -0.51
N LYS A 68 15.37 -4.73 -1.46
CA LYS A 68 14.04 -5.26 -1.76
C LYS A 68 13.43 -5.94 -0.52
N LYS A 69 14.19 -6.77 0.19
CA LYS A 69 13.73 -7.40 1.44
C LYS A 69 13.36 -6.37 2.51
N ARG A 70 14.13 -5.30 2.64
CA ARG A 70 13.87 -4.22 3.61
C ARG A 70 12.58 -3.44 3.29
N ILE A 71 12.33 -3.15 2.02
CA ILE A 71 11.21 -2.28 1.59
C ILE A 71 9.91 -3.05 1.37
N LYS A 72 9.97 -4.34 1.02
CA LYS A 72 8.78 -5.17 0.76
C LYS A 72 7.70 -5.08 1.86
N PRO A 73 8.02 -5.17 3.17
CA PRO A 73 7.02 -4.98 4.23
C PRO A 73 6.32 -3.62 4.19
N GLN A 74 7.03 -2.55 3.84
CA GLN A 74 6.48 -1.20 3.73
C GLN A 74 5.52 -1.10 2.54
N ILE A 75 5.89 -1.68 1.39
CA ILE A 75 5.00 -1.75 0.22
C ILE A 75 3.71 -2.50 0.56
N LEU A 76 3.80 -3.63 1.26
CA LEU A 76 2.63 -4.40 1.67
C LEU A 76 1.75 -3.60 2.63
N PHE A 77 2.35 -2.87 3.57
CA PHE A 77 1.63 -1.94 4.45
C PHE A 77 0.86 -0.89 3.63
N TYR A 78 1.54 -0.17 2.74
CA TYR A 78 0.92 0.91 1.98
C TYR A 78 -0.14 0.41 0.99
N ARG A 79 0.01 -0.79 0.44
CA ARG A 79 -1.01 -1.46 -0.37
C ARG A 79 -2.26 -1.79 0.44
N GLU A 80 -2.10 -2.27 1.67
CA GLU A 80 -3.25 -2.57 2.52
C GLU A 80 -3.98 -1.29 2.92
N LEU A 81 -3.26 -0.24 3.32
CA LEU A 81 -3.84 1.08 3.56
C LEU A 81 -4.59 1.59 2.32
N GLN A 82 -4.00 1.47 1.12
CA GLN A 82 -4.66 1.86 -0.13
C GLN A 82 -6.03 1.20 -0.32
N GLN A 83 -6.19 -0.07 0.07
CA GLN A 83 -7.46 -0.78 -0.09
C GLN A 83 -8.56 -0.14 0.75
N TYR A 84 -8.26 0.22 2.00
CA TYR A 84 -9.21 0.95 2.84
C TYR A 84 -9.49 2.35 2.32
N LEU A 85 -8.46 3.06 1.83
CA LEU A 85 -8.65 4.40 1.28
C LEU A 85 -9.56 4.39 0.06
N VAL A 86 -9.34 3.46 -0.88
CA VAL A 86 -10.16 3.26 -2.07
C VAL A 86 -11.57 2.79 -1.72
N PHE A 87 -11.74 2.03 -0.63
CA PHE A 87 -13.06 1.64 -0.14
C PHE A 87 -13.91 2.87 0.14
N PHE A 88 -13.40 3.87 0.87
CA PHE A 88 -14.15 5.09 1.16
C PHE A 88 -14.39 5.97 -0.06
N VAL A 89 -13.52 5.93 -1.08
CA VAL A 89 -13.81 6.59 -2.37
C VAL A 89 -15.02 5.94 -3.06
N ARG A 90 -15.15 4.60 -2.98
CA ARG A 90 -16.26 3.87 -3.61
C ARG A 90 -17.55 3.92 -2.80
N PHE A 91 -17.43 4.00 -1.48
CA PHE A 91 -18.52 3.95 -0.52
C PHE A 91 -18.44 5.16 0.40
N THR A 92 -18.67 6.34 -0.16
CA THR A 92 -18.53 7.62 0.55
C THR A 92 -19.42 7.70 1.78
N SER A 93 -20.62 7.12 1.75
CA SER A 93 -21.53 7.05 2.91
C SER A 93 -20.93 6.34 4.13
N ALA A 94 -20.01 5.40 3.94
CA ALA A 94 -19.33 4.71 5.02
C ALA A 94 -18.32 5.61 5.75
N MET A 95 -17.79 6.62 5.07
CA MET A 95 -16.84 7.58 5.63
C MET A 95 -17.52 8.53 6.64
N TYR A 96 -18.79 8.88 6.41
CA TYR A 96 -19.56 9.73 7.33
C TYR A 96 -20.09 9.01 8.58
N GLN A 97 -19.88 7.69 8.68
CA GLN A 97 -20.24 6.91 9.85
C GLN A 97 -19.02 6.84 10.78
N LYS A 98 -18.96 7.69 11.80
CA LYS A 98 -17.79 7.79 12.72
C LYS A 98 -17.35 6.45 13.32
N ASP A 99 -18.30 5.58 13.65
CA ASP A 99 -18.02 4.27 14.24
C ASP A 99 -17.78 3.18 13.19
N HIS A 100 -17.62 3.54 11.92
CA HIS A 100 -17.36 2.57 10.87
C HIS A 100 -16.04 1.84 11.15
N PRO A 101 -16.03 0.49 11.21
CA PRO A 101 -14.84 -0.27 11.60
C PRO A 101 -13.61 0.06 10.77
N TYR A 102 -13.78 0.34 9.48
CA TYR A 102 -12.63 0.64 8.60
C TYR A 102 -11.98 2.00 8.90
N LEU A 103 -12.69 2.98 9.50
CA LEU A 103 -12.07 4.24 9.89
C LEU A 103 -11.09 3.98 11.04
N LYS A 104 -11.50 3.16 12.00
CA LYS A 104 -10.64 2.70 13.08
C LYS A 104 -9.44 1.91 12.55
N GLU A 105 -9.65 0.99 11.61
CA GLU A 105 -8.55 0.22 10.99
C GLU A 105 -7.55 1.14 10.26
N VAL A 106 -8.02 2.15 9.52
CA VAL A 106 -7.14 3.14 8.86
C VAL A 106 -6.34 3.92 9.89
N ARG A 107 -7.00 4.42 10.94
CA ARG A 107 -6.34 5.15 12.03
C ARG A 107 -5.28 4.30 12.71
N ASP A 108 -5.63 3.07 13.09
CA ASP A 108 -4.70 2.12 13.70
C ASP A 108 -3.51 1.82 12.77
N LEU A 109 -3.75 1.60 11.46
CA LEU A 109 -2.68 1.36 10.50
C LEU A 109 -1.69 2.53 10.44
N ILE A 110 -2.18 3.76 10.34
CA ILE A 110 -1.34 4.95 10.19
C ILE A 110 -0.59 5.25 11.50
N GLU A 111 -1.30 5.31 12.62
CA GLU A 111 -0.71 5.66 13.93
C GLU A 111 0.25 4.57 14.45
N LYS A 112 -0.04 3.28 14.16
CA LYS A 112 0.77 2.14 14.61
C LYS A 112 1.58 1.52 13.46
N LYS A 113 1.90 2.30 12.43
CA LYS A 113 2.62 1.84 11.22
C LYS A 113 3.83 0.99 11.55
N ASP A 114 4.77 1.50 12.35
CA ASP A 114 6.02 0.80 12.65
C ASP A 114 5.80 -0.53 13.39
N TYR A 115 4.78 -0.58 14.24
CA TYR A 115 4.38 -1.81 14.91
C TYR A 115 3.87 -2.84 13.90
N PHE A 116 2.93 -2.45 13.03
CA PHE A 116 2.38 -3.35 12.02
C PHE A 116 3.42 -3.79 10.99
N ILE A 117 4.32 -2.91 10.57
CA ILE A 117 5.41 -3.26 9.66
C ILE A 117 6.31 -4.33 10.30
N ARG A 118 6.71 -4.15 11.57
CA ARG A 118 7.60 -5.08 12.26
C ARG A 118 6.95 -6.43 12.58
N THR A 119 5.64 -6.46 12.81
CA THR A 119 4.91 -7.66 13.25
C THR A 119 4.18 -8.34 12.09
N LYS A 120 3.12 -7.72 11.57
CA LYS A 120 2.21 -8.25 10.54
C LYS A 120 2.87 -8.31 9.15
N PHE A 121 3.38 -7.18 8.66
CA PHE A 121 3.79 -7.08 7.26
C PHE A 121 5.18 -7.68 7.00
N LYS A 122 6.07 -7.70 7.99
CA LYS A 122 7.33 -8.47 7.92
C LYS A 122 7.03 -9.96 7.75
N GLN A 123 6.10 -10.51 8.52
CA GLN A 123 5.69 -11.92 8.39
C GLN A 123 5.04 -12.19 7.03
N LYS A 124 4.12 -11.34 6.57
CA LYS A 124 3.54 -11.45 5.21
C LYS A 124 4.63 -11.44 4.12
N ALA A 125 5.60 -10.53 4.22
CA ALA A 125 6.69 -10.45 3.24
C ALA A 125 7.53 -11.74 3.18
N ILE A 126 7.80 -12.35 4.33
CA ILE A 126 8.50 -13.63 4.44
C ILE A 126 7.67 -14.76 3.79
N GLN A 127 6.39 -14.86 4.16
CA GLN A 127 5.49 -15.88 3.61
C GLN A 127 5.36 -15.78 2.08
N GLU A 128 5.22 -14.57 1.54
CA GLU A 128 5.20 -14.35 0.10
C GLU A 128 6.50 -14.79 -0.55
N SER A 129 7.66 -14.49 0.04
CA SER A 129 8.94 -14.93 -0.52
C SER A 129 9.07 -16.46 -0.53
N MET A 130 8.66 -17.12 0.57
CA MET A 130 8.66 -18.59 0.66
C MET A 130 7.77 -19.24 -0.41
N LEU A 131 6.61 -18.65 -0.72
CA LEU A 131 5.73 -19.14 -1.79
C LEU A 131 6.45 -19.19 -3.15
N PHE A 132 7.26 -18.17 -3.46
CA PHE A 132 8.02 -18.10 -4.71
C PHE A 132 9.36 -18.84 -4.70
N GLU A 133 9.83 -19.30 -3.53
CA GLU A 133 11.04 -20.13 -3.40
C GLU A 133 10.70 -21.64 -3.34
N SER A 134 9.44 -22.00 -3.11
CA SER A 134 8.98 -23.38 -3.04
C SER A 134 8.67 -24.02 -4.40
N ASP A 135 8.51 -25.35 -4.41
CA ASP A 135 7.98 -26.16 -5.54
C ASP A 135 6.69 -25.58 -6.16
N PHE A 136 5.96 -24.74 -5.41
CA PHE A 136 4.81 -24.01 -5.93
C PHE A 136 5.17 -23.13 -7.13
N ARG A 137 6.30 -22.43 -7.10
CA ARG A 137 6.75 -21.60 -8.23
C ARG A 137 6.96 -22.45 -9.47
N GLU A 138 7.64 -23.58 -9.34
CA GLU A 138 7.89 -24.48 -10.46
C GLU A 138 6.58 -25.05 -11.03
N LYS A 139 5.63 -25.43 -10.16
CA LYS A 139 4.30 -25.89 -10.57
C LYS A 139 3.47 -24.78 -11.25
N LEU A 140 3.59 -23.54 -10.78
CA LEU A 140 2.93 -22.38 -11.37
C LEU A 140 3.50 -22.08 -12.75
N GLU A 141 4.83 -22.03 -12.90
CA GLU A 141 5.51 -21.82 -14.18
C GLU A 141 5.18 -22.93 -15.18
N LYS A 142 5.18 -24.21 -14.76
CA LYS A 142 4.74 -25.34 -15.60
C LYS A 142 3.29 -25.17 -16.07
N THR A 143 2.38 -24.79 -15.18
CA THR A 143 0.96 -24.60 -15.51
C THR A 143 0.75 -23.43 -16.48
N LEU A 144 1.41 -22.29 -16.23
CA LEU A 144 1.32 -21.11 -17.09
C LEU A 144 1.91 -21.37 -18.49
N SER A 145 3.01 -22.11 -18.56
CA SER A 145 3.66 -22.48 -19.84
C SER A 145 2.79 -23.43 -20.66
N ARG A 146 2.13 -24.40 -20.01
CA ARG A 146 1.16 -25.30 -20.65
C ARG A 146 -0.05 -24.54 -21.24
N ARG A 147 -0.55 -23.51 -20.55
CA ARG A 147 -1.66 -22.67 -21.06
C ARG A 147 -1.26 -21.75 -22.22
N LYS A 148 -0.02 -21.25 -22.23
CA LYS A 148 0.48 -20.46 -23.38
C LYS A 148 0.59 -21.30 -24.66
N LEU A 149 0.94 -22.57 -24.54
CA LEU A 149 0.96 -23.52 -25.66
C LEU A 149 -0.43 -23.91 -26.15
N SER A 150 -1.46 -23.92 -25.29
CA SER A 150 -2.84 -24.26 -25.70
C SER A 150 -3.59 -23.10 -26.36
N ASN A 151 -3.20 -21.85 -26.09
CA ASN A 151 -3.86 -20.65 -26.63
C ASN A 151 -3.14 -20.06 -27.86
N GLY A 152 -2.06 -20.71 -28.31
CA GLY A 152 -1.30 -20.35 -29.52
C GLY A 152 -1.61 -21.21 -30.75
N ASN A 153 -2.66 -22.03 -30.68
CA ASN A 153 -3.21 -22.82 -31.80
C ASN A 153 -4.61 -22.30 -32.16
#